data_AF-A0A6J6LTE2-F1
#
_entry.id   AF-A0A6J6LTE2-F1
#
_cell.length_a   1.000
_cell.length_b   1.000
_cell.length_c   1.000
_cell.angle_alpha   90.00
_cell.angle_beta   90.00
_cell.angle_gamma   90.00
#
_symmetry.space_group_name_H-M   'P 1'
#
loop_
_entity.id
_entity.type
_entity.pdbx_description
1 polymer ?
#
loop_
_entity_poly.entity_id
_entity_poly.type
_entity_poly.pdbx_seq_one_letter_code
_entity_poly.pdbx_strand_id
1 'polypeptide(L)'
;MTDSVHRRNYRISKVLAVVTAVFAWGIGGSATDAFAAPACNVAPALGVTVTCTFSSGGFTDLVVPSGTASVTIVAIGGSGGANSGLSSGGSGARVSSSVSASSGQTLRVYVGGGGIIGGAGGAGYGAGGDTGAYGGGGGGSSAVLLNGTVITVAGGGGGGGGAGAGGIAGGVNGAGGAGAGPSDSNGTPGAGGAGGIGGTFVDNESNFHPGVYATSGGSGYNASGGTGTGGGGGSTSSGGAGGAGWGGGAGGGYAWATTSTSGGGGAGGSYGPAGAVFASAGNATVNASGAAGTVQLTFNASSTQSEPQLPPDILQGVGVKDGLCVGVDQPTLNWGGSSNGGWGRSWAQWANGGLGGFVCQRTLRYNPTLQLWVTIV
;
A
#
# COMPACT_ATOMS: atom_id res chain seq x y z
N MET A 1 -24.10 83.69 -28.70
CA MET A 1 -24.74 82.63 -29.49
C MET A 1 -25.08 81.51 -28.54
N THR A 2 -26.36 81.42 -28.25
CA THR A 2 -26.97 80.82 -27.07
C THR A 2 -27.69 79.53 -27.42
N ASP A 3 -27.40 78.50 -26.62
CA ASP A 3 -28.38 77.66 -25.92
C ASP A 3 -29.18 76.57 -26.67
N SER A 4 -29.19 75.41 -26.00
CA SER A 4 -30.29 74.47 -25.77
C SER A 4 -30.77 73.43 -26.81
N VAL A 5 -30.45 72.17 -26.47
CA VAL A 5 -31.39 71.15 -25.93
C VAL A 5 -32.49 70.55 -26.86
N HIS A 6 -32.44 69.20 -26.93
CA HIS A 6 -33.54 68.21 -26.95
C HIS A 6 -34.15 67.63 -28.25
N ARG A 7 -34.36 66.30 -28.14
CA ARG A 7 -35.35 65.39 -28.78
C ARG A 7 -35.04 64.82 -30.17
N ARG A 8 -34.88 63.49 -30.20
CA ARG A 8 -35.65 62.60 -31.10
C ARG A 8 -36.06 61.32 -30.37
N ASN A 9 -37.37 61.19 -30.19
CA ASN A 9 -38.08 60.02 -29.69
C ASN A 9 -38.66 59.21 -30.86
N TYR A 10 -38.81 57.90 -30.62
CA TYR A 10 -39.78 56.94 -31.20
C TYR A 10 -39.59 56.41 -32.63
N ARG A 11 -39.41 55.08 -32.74
CA ARG A 11 -40.43 54.16 -33.31
C ARG A 11 -40.20 52.70 -32.89
N ILE A 12 -41.27 52.14 -32.33
CA ILE A 12 -41.54 50.74 -32.02
C ILE A 12 -41.78 49.98 -33.33
N SER A 13 -41.15 48.81 -33.52
CA SER A 13 -41.68 47.74 -34.36
C SER A 13 -41.37 46.38 -33.73
N LYS A 14 -42.44 45.68 -33.38
CA LYS A 14 -42.48 44.32 -32.85
C LYS A 14 -41.87 43.35 -33.87
N VAL A 15 -40.88 42.56 -33.48
CA VAL A 15 -40.50 41.34 -34.22
C VAL A 15 -40.77 40.15 -33.30
N LEU A 16 -41.78 39.39 -33.73
CA LEU A 16 -42.22 38.11 -33.24
C LEU A 16 -41.13 37.08 -33.54
N ALA A 17 -40.35 36.67 -32.55
CA ALA A 17 -39.40 35.57 -32.70
C ALA A 17 -40.04 34.28 -32.18
N VAL A 18 -40.32 33.39 -33.14
CA VAL A 18 -40.84 32.04 -33.01
C VAL A 18 -39.91 31.23 -32.11
N VAL A 19 -40.43 30.73 -30.99
CA VAL A 19 -39.75 29.75 -30.13
C VAL A 19 -39.86 28.38 -30.79
N THR A 20 -38.81 27.98 -31.50
CA THR A 20 -38.67 26.61 -32.01
C THR A 20 -38.23 25.72 -30.85
N ALA A 21 -39.14 24.88 -30.36
CA ALA A 21 -38.84 23.80 -29.43
C ALA A 21 -37.94 22.77 -30.12
N VAL A 22 -36.65 22.74 -29.76
CA VAL A 22 -35.74 21.66 -30.14
C VAL A 22 -36.11 20.44 -29.28
N PHE A 23 -36.77 19.47 -29.90
CA PHE A 23 -36.97 18.13 -29.37
C PHE A 23 -35.60 17.48 -29.17
N ALA A 24 -35.09 17.50 -27.95
CA ALA A 24 -33.94 16.71 -27.54
C ALA A 24 -34.35 15.23 -27.55
N TRP A 25 -34.06 14.53 -28.63
CA TRP A 25 -34.03 13.08 -28.64
C TRP A 25 -33.00 12.62 -27.61
N GLY A 26 -33.51 12.06 -26.51
CA GLY A 26 -32.71 11.42 -25.48
C GLY A 26 -31.94 10.26 -26.09
N ILE A 27 -30.68 10.51 -26.41
CA ILE A 27 -29.70 9.46 -26.62
C ILE A 27 -29.53 8.83 -25.23
N GLY A 28 -30.22 7.70 -25.02
CA GLY A 28 -30.03 6.87 -23.84
C GLY A 28 -28.61 6.32 -23.85
N GLY A 29 -27.65 7.13 -23.42
CA GLY A 29 -26.33 6.67 -23.10
C GLY A 29 -26.49 5.63 -21.99
N SER A 30 -26.26 4.37 -22.32
CA SER A 30 -26.04 3.33 -21.32
C SER A 30 -24.98 3.88 -20.37
N ALA A 31 -25.35 4.10 -19.11
CA ALA A 31 -24.37 4.42 -18.08
C ALA A 31 -23.34 3.29 -18.14
N THR A 32 -22.16 3.58 -18.66
CA THR A 32 -21.02 2.66 -18.59
C THR A 32 -20.91 2.27 -17.12
N ASP A 33 -20.99 0.98 -16.82
CA ASP A 33 -20.84 0.44 -15.47
C ASP A 33 -19.65 1.15 -14.83
N ALA A 34 -19.93 1.98 -13.83
CA ALA A 34 -18.88 2.70 -13.13
C ALA A 34 -17.97 1.63 -12.53
N PHE A 35 -16.75 1.52 -13.07
CA PHE A 35 -15.74 0.60 -12.55
C PHE A 35 -15.70 0.77 -11.03
N ALA A 36 -16.06 -0.30 -10.31
CA ALA A 36 -16.17 -0.26 -8.87
C ALA A 36 -14.86 0.30 -8.30
N ALA A 37 -14.96 1.35 -7.50
CA ALA A 37 -13.79 2.02 -6.97
C ALA A 37 -12.90 0.99 -6.25
N PRO A 38 -11.58 1.08 -6.43
CA PRO A 38 -10.61 0.27 -5.69
C PRO A 38 -10.93 0.26 -4.18
N ALA A 39 -11.44 -0.85 -3.66
CA ALA A 39 -11.89 -0.97 -2.27
C ALA A 39 -10.94 -1.84 -1.44
N CYS A 40 -10.59 -1.36 -0.25
CA CYS A 40 -10.02 -2.21 0.79
C CYS A 40 -11.16 -2.84 1.60
N ASN A 41 -10.92 -4.03 2.15
CA ASN A 41 -11.96 -4.84 2.80
C ASN A 41 -12.56 -4.21 4.07
N VAL A 42 -11.81 -3.39 4.80
CA VAL A 42 -12.23 -2.78 6.07
C VAL A 42 -11.63 -1.39 6.24
N ALA A 43 -12.26 -0.57 7.07
CA ALA A 43 -11.72 0.73 7.47
C ALA A 43 -10.43 0.55 8.30
N PRO A 44 -9.41 1.42 8.12
CA PRO A 44 -8.19 1.41 8.92
C PRO A 44 -8.48 1.58 10.43
N ALA A 45 -7.94 0.67 11.24
CA ALA A 45 -7.96 0.75 12.71
C ALA A 45 -6.70 0.09 13.29
N LEU A 46 -6.35 0.46 14.53
CA LEU A 46 -5.20 -0.13 15.23
C LEU A 46 -5.38 -1.64 15.42
N GLY A 47 -4.31 -2.40 15.16
CA GLY A 47 -4.28 -3.87 15.27
C GLY A 47 -5.07 -4.61 14.19
N VAL A 48 -5.79 -3.90 13.32
CA VAL A 48 -6.56 -4.48 12.21
C VAL A 48 -5.68 -4.55 10.97
N THR A 49 -5.73 -5.69 10.28
CA THR A 49 -5.10 -5.86 8.97
C THR A 49 -6.08 -5.47 7.86
N VAL A 50 -5.80 -4.37 7.20
CA VAL A 50 -6.52 -3.90 6.01
C VAL A 50 -5.92 -4.57 4.79
N THR A 51 -6.74 -5.22 3.98
CA THR A 51 -6.34 -5.86 2.71
C THR A 51 -7.00 -5.14 1.55
N CYS A 52 -6.19 -4.68 0.61
CA CYS A 52 -6.64 -4.00 -0.61
C CYS A 52 -6.35 -4.89 -1.82
N THR A 53 -7.37 -5.10 -2.66
CA THR A 53 -7.31 -5.95 -3.86
C THR A 53 -8.05 -5.28 -5.01
N PHE A 54 -7.41 -5.09 -6.16
CA PHE A 54 -8.02 -4.48 -7.36
C PHE A 54 -7.84 -5.42 -8.54
N SER A 55 -8.93 -5.80 -9.21
CA SER A 55 -8.89 -6.77 -10.32
C SER A 55 -8.28 -6.20 -11.60
N SER A 56 -8.42 -4.89 -11.84
CA SER A 56 -7.92 -4.19 -13.04
C SER A 56 -6.80 -3.19 -12.73
N GLY A 57 -6.20 -3.27 -11.53
CA GLY A 57 -5.32 -2.23 -11.00
C GLY A 57 -6.05 -0.96 -10.56
N GLY A 58 -5.31 -0.02 -9.97
CA GLY A 58 -5.85 1.24 -9.44
C GLY A 58 -5.18 1.67 -8.14
N PHE A 59 -5.70 2.72 -7.51
CA PHE A 59 -5.26 3.16 -6.19
C PHE A 59 -6.40 3.58 -5.28
N THR A 60 -6.13 3.59 -3.98
CA THR A 60 -7.01 4.14 -2.95
C THR A 60 -6.18 4.87 -1.89
N ASP A 61 -6.77 5.90 -1.29
CA ASP A 61 -6.14 6.68 -0.23
C ASP A 61 -6.73 6.29 1.13
N LEU A 62 -5.86 6.02 2.09
CA LEU A 62 -6.20 5.65 3.47
C LEU A 62 -5.60 6.67 4.43
N VAL A 63 -6.34 7.03 5.47
CA VAL A 63 -5.83 7.87 6.55
C VAL A 63 -5.29 6.96 7.66
N VAL A 64 -4.07 7.24 8.12
CA VAL A 64 -3.44 6.51 9.24
C VAL A 64 -4.25 6.77 10.52
N PRO A 65 -4.76 5.73 11.19
CA PRO A 65 -5.56 5.86 12.40
C PRO A 65 -4.81 6.56 13.55
N SER A 66 -5.57 7.16 14.45
CA SER A 66 -5.02 7.70 15.70
C SER A 66 -4.34 6.62 16.53
N GLY A 67 -3.26 7.01 17.22
CA GLY A 67 -2.43 6.10 18.03
C GLY A 67 -1.46 5.21 17.23
N THR A 68 -1.46 5.29 15.89
CA THR A 68 -0.49 4.53 15.07
C THR A 68 0.91 5.10 15.25
N ALA A 69 1.88 4.20 15.39
CA ALA A 69 3.31 4.53 15.42
C ALA A 69 4.09 3.90 14.27
N SER A 70 3.66 2.73 13.81
CA SER A 70 4.23 2.08 12.63
C SER A 70 3.16 1.36 11.83
N VAL A 71 3.44 1.16 10.56
CA VAL A 71 2.61 0.38 9.64
C VAL A 71 3.46 -0.77 9.12
N THR A 72 2.99 -1.99 9.33
CA THR A 72 3.53 -3.18 8.67
C THR A 72 2.86 -3.31 7.31
N ILE A 73 3.66 -3.47 6.26
CA ILE A 73 3.21 -3.51 4.87
C ILE A 73 3.61 -4.85 4.28
N VAL A 74 2.66 -5.55 3.64
CA VAL A 74 2.94 -6.69 2.77
C VAL A 74 2.34 -6.39 1.40
N ALA A 75 3.18 -6.09 0.43
CA ALA A 75 2.78 -5.80 -0.94
C ALA A 75 3.15 -6.98 -1.85
N ILE A 76 2.23 -7.36 -2.73
CA ILE A 76 2.42 -8.37 -3.78
C ILE A 76 2.10 -7.70 -5.13
N GLY A 77 3.03 -7.74 -6.07
CA GLY A 77 2.79 -7.31 -7.46
C GLY A 77 1.92 -8.30 -8.23
N GLY A 78 1.24 -7.83 -9.27
CA GLY A 78 0.49 -8.72 -10.17
C GLY A 78 1.40 -9.69 -10.90
N SER A 79 0.93 -10.89 -11.22
CA SER A 79 1.69 -11.83 -12.05
C SER A 79 1.50 -11.53 -13.55
N GLY A 80 2.43 -12.01 -14.37
CA GLY A 80 2.26 -11.95 -15.82
C GLY A 80 1.18 -12.92 -16.30
N GLY A 81 0.58 -12.60 -17.44
CA GLY A 81 -0.29 -13.51 -18.16
C GLY A 81 0.50 -14.63 -18.83
N ALA A 82 -0.13 -15.78 -19.01
CA ALA A 82 0.39 -16.86 -19.85
C ALA A 82 0.26 -16.51 -21.35
N ASN A 83 0.97 -17.24 -22.21
CA ASN A 83 0.60 -17.29 -23.62
C ASN A 83 -0.62 -18.22 -23.82
N SER A 84 -1.27 -18.15 -24.99
CA SER A 84 -2.38 -19.03 -25.36
C SER A 84 -1.98 -20.49 -25.62
N GLY A 85 -0.71 -20.84 -25.43
CA GLY A 85 -0.10 -22.08 -25.88
C GLY A 85 0.36 -23.00 -24.75
N LEU A 86 1.38 -22.62 -23.97
CA LEU A 86 2.10 -23.51 -23.04
C LEU A 86 2.94 -22.79 -21.95
N SER A 87 3.25 -21.49 -22.08
CA SER A 87 4.20 -20.79 -21.20
C SER A 87 3.47 -19.94 -20.19
N SER A 88 3.69 -20.24 -18.91
CA SER A 88 3.14 -19.45 -17.79
C SER A 88 3.80 -18.08 -17.71
N GLY A 89 3.05 -17.09 -17.24
CA GLY A 89 3.65 -15.82 -16.82
C GLY A 89 4.46 -15.98 -15.53
N GLY A 90 5.40 -15.07 -15.30
CA GLY A 90 6.17 -15.00 -14.08
C GLY A 90 5.34 -14.52 -12.89
N SER A 91 5.74 -14.94 -11.69
CA SER A 91 5.15 -14.44 -10.44
C SER A 91 5.56 -12.99 -10.19
N GLY A 92 4.68 -12.23 -9.55
CA GLY A 92 5.05 -10.94 -8.96
C GLY A 92 6.05 -11.09 -7.82
N ALA A 93 6.62 -9.97 -7.40
CA ALA A 93 7.40 -9.88 -6.18
C ALA A 93 6.48 -9.73 -4.97
N ARG A 94 6.97 -10.15 -3.80
CA ARG A 94 6.41 -9.92 -2.48
C ARG A 94 7.41 -9.10 -1.67
N VAL A 95 6.98 -7.97 -1.14
CA VAL A 95 7.78 -7.12 -0.25
C VAL A 95 7.08 -7.02 1.10
N SER A 96 7.82 -7.31 2.17
CA SER A 96 7.38 -7.10 3.55
C SER A 96 8.26 -6.05 4.20
N SER A 97 7.66 -5.01 4.76
CA SER A 97 8.37 -3.89 5.38
C SER A 97 7.62 -3.33 6.59
N SER A 98 8.31 -2.55 7.41
CA SER A 98 7.71 -1.76 8.48
C SER A 98 8.21 -0.33 8.39
N VAL A 99 7.30 0.63 8.51
CA VAL A 99 7.59 2.06 8.36
C VAL A 99 6.95 2.83 9.50
N SER A 100 7.67 3.80 10.07
CA SER A 100 7.12 4.72 11.06
C SER A 100 6.06 5.60 10.42
N ALA A 101 4.89 5.70 11.04
CA ALA A 101 3.81 6.56 10.59
C ALA A 101 3.14 7.23 11.79
N SER A 102 2.50 8.37 11.54
CA SER A 102 1.77 9.13 12.55
C SER A 102 0.31 9.26 12.17
N SER A 103 -0.53 9.41 13.19
CA SER A 103 -1.96 9.69 13.05
C SER A 103 -2.24 10.80 12.03
N GLY A 104 -3.22 10.59 11.16
CA GLY A 104 -3.70 11.59 10.21
C GLY A 104 -2.85 11.72 8.94
N GLN A 105 -1.72 11.01 8.83
CA GLN A 105 -0.98 10.92 7.57
C GLN A 105 -1.78 10.14 6.52
N THR A 106 -1.50 10.39 5.24
CA THR A 106 -2.19 9.72 4.12
C THR A 106 -1.29 8.65 3.52
N LEU A 107 -1.82 7.43 3.43
CA LEU A 107 -1.26 6.33 2.66
C LEU A 107 -1.99 6.21 1.32
N ARG A 108 -1.27 6.35 0.21
CA ARG A 108 -1.79 5.99 -1.11
C ARG A 108 -1.34 4.58 -1.47
N VAL A 109 -2.30 3.71 -1.73
CA VAL A 109 -2.08 2.28 -1.98
C VAL A 109 -2.42 1.96 -3.43
N TYR A 110 -1.43 1.48 -4.18
CA TYR A 110 -1.58 0.94 -5.52
C TYR A 110 -1.55 -0.59 -5.45
N VAL A 111 -2.49 -1.25 -6.14
CA VAL A 111 -2.43 -2.70 -6.34
C VAL A 111 -2.21 -2.97 -7.82
N GLY A 112 -1.19 -3.77 -8.12
CA GLY A 112 -0.90 -4.21 -9.47
C GLY A 112 -1.94 -5.18 -10.01
N GLY A 113 -2.45 -4.95 -11.21
CA GLY A 113 -3.24 -5.93 -11.95
C GLY A 113 -2.36 -7.03 -12.54
N GLY A 114 -2.95 -8.19 -12.83
CA GLY A 114 -2.27 -9.24 -13.56
C GLY A 114 -2.23 -8.97 -15.06
N GLY A 115 -1.22 -9.49 -15.75
CA GLY A 115 -1.12 -9.40 -17.20
C GLY A 115 -2.13 -10.30 -17.91
N ILE A 116 -2.57 -9.92 -19.11
CA ILE A 116 -3.62 -10.64 -19.84
C ILE A 116 -2.99 -11.62 -20.85
N ILE A 117 -3.62 -12.76 -21.09
CA ILE A 117 -3.23 -13.67 -22.18
C ILE A 117 -3.33 -12.95 -23.53
N GLY A 118 -2.29 -13.07 -24.36
CA GLY A 118 -2.33 -12.58 -25.75
C GLY A 118 -2.38 -11.05 -25.86
N GLY A 119 -1.98 -10.30 -24.83
CA GLY A 119 -2.32 -8.89 -24.81
C GLY A 119 -1.62 -8.03 -23.77
N ALA A 120 -2.45 -7.20 -23.11
CA ALA A 120 -2.02 -6.04 -22.34
C ALA A 120 -1.38 -6.41 -21.01
N GLY A 121 -0.44 -5.58 -20.58
CA GLY A 121 0.13 -5.61 -19.24
C GLY A 121 -0.90 -5.18 -18.18
N GLY A 122 -0.71 -5.67 -16.96
CA GLY A 122 -1.49 -5.26 -15.81
C GLY A 122 -1.19 -3.81 -15.41
N ALA A 123 -2.23 -3.05 -15.07
CA ALA A 123 -2.07 -1.70 -14.52
C ALA A 123 -1.47 -1.73 -13.10
N GLY A 124 -1.03 -0.59 -12.56
CA GLY A 124 -0.45 -0.52 -11.23
C GLY A 124 0.26 0.79 -10.98
N TYR A 125 1.14 0.83 -9.98
CA TYR A 125 2.06 1.96 -9.79
C TYR A 125 3.02 2.10 -10.98
N GLY A 126 3.60 0.96 -11.41
CA GLY A 126 4.19 0.75 -12.72
C GLY A 126 3.37 -0.28 -13.49
N ALA A 127 3.08 0.00 -14.76
CA ALA A 127 2.37 -0.93 -15.62
C ALA A 127 3.28 -2.09 -16.08
N GLY A 128 2.68 -3.26 -16.29
CA GLY A 128 3.34 -4.37 -16.98
C GLY A 128 3.55 -4.05 -18.46
N GLY A 129 4.51 -4.73 -19.09
CA GLY A 129 4.72 -4.62 -20.53
C GLY A 129 3.61 -5.31 -21.34
N ASP A 130 3.16 -4.66 -22.41
CA ASP A 130 2.27 -5.27 -23.39
C ASP A 130 3.03 -6.27 -24.26
N THR A 131 2.31 -7.27 -24.79
CA THR A 131 2.86 -8.20 -25.77
C THR A 131 1.95 -8.32 -26.99
N GLY A 132 2.48 -8.90 -28.07
CA GLY A 132 1.66 -9.25 -29.24
C GLY A 132 0.72 -10.43 -28.96
N ALA A 133 -0.14 -10.76 -29.94
CA ALA A 133 -1.22 -11.75 -29.83
C ALA A 133 -0.81 -13.16 -29.33
N TYR A 134 0.48 -13.47 -29.34
CA TYR A 134 1.03 -14.78 -28.96
C TYR A 134 1.79 -14.77 -27.63
N GLY A 135 2.02 -13.61 -27.00
CA GLY A 135 2.65 -13.50 -25.68
C GLY A 135 1.63 -13.23 -24.58
N GLY A 136 1.99 -13.46 -23.32
CA GLY A 136 1.22 -12.93 -22.20
C GLY A 136 1.73 -11.54 -21.80
N GLY A 137 0.86 -10.63 -21.41
CA GLY A 137 1.26 -9.33 -20.86
C GLY A 137 1.98 -9.49 -19.51
N GLY A 138 2.83 -8.54 -19.13
CA GLY A 138 3.44 -8.48 -17.80
C GLY A 138 2.44 -8.06 -16.72
N GLY A 139 2.66 -8.42 -15.46
CA GLY A 139 1.90 -7.91 -14.33
C GLY A 139 2.33 -6.50 -13.92
N GLY A 140 1.41 -5.73 -13.34
CA GLY A 140 1.69 -4.40 -12.79
C GLY A 140 2.23 -4.46 -11.36
N SER A 141 2.90 -3.40 -10.93
CA SER A 141 3.47 -3.32 -9.58
C SER A 141 2.47 -2.80 -8.55
N SER A 142 2.58 -3.33 -7.32
CA SER A 142 1.89 -2.78 -6.15
C SER A 142 2.82 -1.83 -5.40
N ALA A 143 2.29 -0.73 -4.87
CA ALA A 143 3.10 0.24 -4.15
C ALA A 143 2.32 0.90 -3.01
N VAL A 144 3.06 1.36 -2.00
CA VAL A 144 2.54 2.19 -0.92
C VAL A 144 3.36 3.46 -0.84
N LEU A 145 2.65 4.59 -0.81
CA LEU A 145 3.22 5.92 -0.65
C LEU A 145 2.71 6.52 0.66
N LEU A 146 3.60 7.10 1.46
CA LEU A 146 3.25 7.87 2.66
C LEU A 146 3.43 9.36 2.36
N ASN A 147 2.34 10.14 2.42
CA ASN A 147 2.32 11.56 2.06
C ASN A 147 2.95 11.85 0.69
N GLY A 148 2.71 10.98 -0.29
CA GLY A 148 3.24 11.09 -1.65
C GLY A 148 4.66 10.55 -1.84
N THR A 149 5.36 10.16 -0.77
CA THR A 149 6.70 9.55 -0.86
C THR A 149 6.59 8.03 -0.96
N VAL A 150 7.24 7.41 -1.95
CA VAL A 150 7.26 5.95 -2.12
C VAL A 150 8.01 5.32 -0.95
N ILE A 151 7.34 4.41 -0.23
CA ILE A 151 7.95 3.68 0.89
C ILE A 151 8.08 2.19 0.61
N THR A 152 7.28 1.61 -0.29
CA THR A 152 7.37 0.19 -0.65
C THR A 152 6.83 -0.02 -2.06
N VAL A 153 7.53 -0.83 -2.86
CA VAL A 153 7.11 -1.27 -4.19
C VAL A 153 7.38 -2.77 -4.34
N ALA A 154 6.35 -3.53 -4.68
CA ALA A 154 6.45 -4.92 -5.10
C ALA A 154 6.26 -5.00 -6.62
N GLY A 155 7.31 -5.36 -7.35
CA GLY A 155 7.28 -5.45 -8.81
C GLY A 155 6.32 -6.52 -9.31
N GLY A 156 5.73 -6.29 -10.48
CA GLY A 156 4.91 -7.28 -11.18
C GLY A 156 5.77 -8.32 -11.91
N GLY A 157 5.20 -9.48 -12.18
CA GLY A 157 5.86 -10.58 -12.90
C GLY A 157 5.91 -10.33 -14.40
N GLY A 158 6.89 -10.90 -15.11
CA GLY A 158 6.93 -10.79 -16.57
C GLY A 158 5.95 -11.74 -17.27
N GLY A 159 5.61 -11.42 -18.51
CA GLY A 159 4.66 -12.19 -19.31
C GLY A 159 5.24 -13.49 -19.86
N GLY A 160 4.37 -14.46 -20.13
CA GLY A 160 4.73 -15.73 -20.79
C GLY A 160 5.20 -15.49 -22.23
N GLY A 161 6.35 -16.05 -22.61
CA GLY A 161 6.89 -15.95 -23.97
C GLY A 161 6.01 -16.67 -24.98
N GLY A 162 5.95 -16.19 -26.23
CA GLY A 162 5.13 -16.82 -27.27
C GLY A 162 5.69 -18.14 -27.79
N ALA A 163 4.80 -19.03 -28.24
CA ALA A 163 5.19 -20.25 -28.93
C ALA A 163 5.44 -19.93 -30.41
N GLY A 164 6.70 -19.93 -30.83
CA GLY A 164 7.05 -20.28 -32.21
C GLY A 164 6.85 -21.78 -32.39
N ALA A 165 6.38 -22.23 -33.56
CA ALA A 165 6.20 -23.65 -33.85
C ALA A 165 7.48 -24.44 -33.54
N GLY A 166 7.48 -25.27 -32.49
CA GLY A 166 8.53 -26.25 -32.21
C GLY A 166 9.45 -26.06 -30.99
N GLY A 167 9.24 -25.06 -30.12
CA GLY A 167 10.11 -24.83 -28.94
C GLY A 167 9.57 -25.39 -27.62
N ILE A 168 10.44 -26.02 -26.81
CA ILE A 168 10.16 -26.51 -25.45
C ILE A 168 10.08 -25.30 -24.48
N ALA A 169 9.17 -25.36 -23.50
CA ALA A 169 8.87 -24.27 -22.56
C ALA A 169 10.11 -23.70 -21.85
N GLY A 170 10.35 -22.39 -22.01
CA GLY A 170 11.35 -21.65 -21.24
C GLY A 170 10.96 -21.56 -19.75
N GLY A 171 11.97 -21.65 -18.86
CA GLY A 171 11.82 -21.92 -17.43
C GLY A 171 10.75 -21.11 -16.68
N VAL A 172 9.88 -21.85 -16.00
CA VAL A 172 8.70 -21.40 -15.23
C VAL A 172 8.99 -20.59 -13.96
N ASN A 173 10.24 -20.22 -13.67
CA ASN A 173 10.63 -19.70 -12.33
C ASN A 173 11.64 -18.54 -12.39
N GLY A 174 11.47 -17.58 -13.30
CA GLY A 174 12.19 -16.31 -13.20
C GLY A 174 11.75 -15.56 -11.94
N ALA A 175 12.33 -15.88 -10.79
CA ALA A 175 12.07 -15.19 -9.54
C ALA A 175 12.34 -13.69 -9.74
N GLY A 176 11.45 -12.84 -9.24
CA GLY A 176 11.72 -11.41 -9.20
C GLY A 176 13.04 -11.15 -8.49
N GLY A 177 13.91 -10.37 -9.14
CA GLY A 177 15.21 -10.04 -8.58
C GLY A 177 15.03 -9.39 -7.21
N ALA A 178 15.70 -9.93 -6.19
CA ALA A 178 15.79 -9.27 -4.91
C ALA A 178 16.54 -7.95 -5.11
N GLY A 179 15.86 -6.82 -4.93
CA GLY A 179 16.48 -5.51 -4.99
C GLY A 179 17.39 -5.31 -3.78
N ALA A 180 18.67 -5.67 -3.91
CA ALA A 180 19.70 -5.26 -2.95
C ALA A 180 20.28 -3.90 -3.37
N GLY A 181 19.56 -2.82 -3.08
CA GLY A 181 20.11 -1.46 -3.16
C GLY A 181 20.66 -1.06 -1.79
N PRO A 182 21.91 -0.59 -1.66
CA PRO A 182 22.37 0.03 -0.43
C PRO A 182 21.48 1.24 -0.14
N SER A 183 21.10 1.41 1.13
CA SER A 183 20.36 2.56 1.62
C SER A 183 21.34 3.72 1.79
N ASP A 184 21.75 4.37 0.69
CA ASP A 184 22.47 5.64 0.80
C ASP A 184 21.49 6.83 0.86
N SER A 185 21.86 7.78 1.71
CA SER A 185 20.96 8.71 2.41
C SER A 185 20.51 9.90 1.56
N ASN A 186 20.63 9.82 0.23
CA ASN A 186 20.48 10.98 -0.65
C ASN A 186 19.65 10.64 -1.89
N GLY A 187 18.37 10.27 -1.69
CA GLY A 187 17.26 10.51 -2.63
C GLY A 187 17.46 10.15 -4.11
N THR A 188 18.48 9.38 -4.45
CA THR A 188 18.78 8.90 -5.80
C THR A 188 18.34 7.46 -5.81
N PRO A 189 17.33 7.11 -6.63
CA PRO A 189 16.84 5.74 -6.77
C PRO A 189 17.99 4.77 -6.97
N GLY A 190 18.31 3.97 -5.95
CA GLY A 190 19.28 2.89 -6.07
C GLY A 190 18.81 1.98 -7.21
N ALA A 191 19.71 1.72 -8.16
CA ALA A 191 19.45 0.83 -9.28
C ALA A 191 18.80 -0.46 -8.75
N GLY A 192 17.52 -0.67 -9.10
CA GLY A 192 16.79 -1.87 -8.72
C GLY A 192 17.64 -3.07 -9.14
N GLY A 193 17.93 -3.94 -8.16
CA GLY A 193 18.72 -5.15 -8.39
C GLY A 193 18.19 -5.88 -9.63
N ALA A 194 19.13 -6.30 -10.47
CA ALA A 194 18.88 -6.90 -11.78
C ALA A 194 17.61 -7.78 -11.77
N GLY A 195 16.71 -7.54 -12.72
CA GLY A 195 15.64 -8.48 -13.03
C GLY A 195 16.20 -9.90 -13.07
N GLY A 196 15.42 -10.87 -12.57
CA GLY A 196 15.88 -12.25 -12.40
C GLY A 196 16.71 -12.71 -13.59
N ILE A 197 17.87 -13.32 -13.30
CA ILE A 197 18.81 -13.83 -14.30
C ILE A 197 18.00 -14.61 -15.34
N GLY A 198 17.93 -14.11 -16.58
CA GLY A 198 17.33 -14.85 -17.68
C GLY A 198 17.95 -16.24 -17.72
N GLY A 199 17.09 -17.27 -17.83
CA GLY A 199 17.49 -18.67 -17.64
C GLY A 199 18.84 -18.99 -18.28
N THR A 200 19.74 -19.60 -17.51
CA THR A 200 21.06 -20.02 -17.97
C THR A 200 20.92 -20.92 -19.19
N PHE A 201 21.58 -20.50 -20.27
CA PHE A 201 21.82 -21.26 -21.48
C PHE A 201 22.55 -22.56 -21.11
N VAL A 202 21.97 -23.72 -21.44
CA VAL A 202 22.72 -24.97 -21.54
C VAL A 202 22.79 -25.27 -23.02
N ASP A 203 23.84 -24.76 -23.66
CA ASP A 203 24.21 -25.25 -24.98
C ASP A 203 24.66 -26.69 -24.85
N ASN A 204 23.94 -27.60 -25.50
CA ASN A 204 24.37 -28.97 -25.72
C ASN A 204 25.33 -29.06 -26.93
N GLU A 205 25.85 -27.92 -27.41
CA GLU A 205 26.86 -27.87 -28.45
C GLU A 205 28.17 -27.33 -27.85
N SER A 206 29.23 -28.11 -28.01
CA SER A 206 30.53 -28.03 -27.33
C SER A 206 31.42 -26.84 -27.69
N ASN A 207 30.86 -25.66 -27.99
CA ASN A 207 31.65 -24.47 -28.31
C ASN A 207 31.53 -23.42 -27.20
N PHE A 208 32.48 -23.52 -26.27
CA PHE A 208 32.72 -22.60 -25.18
C PHE A 208 32.95 -21.17 -25.70
N HIS A 209 31.94 -20.30 -25.62
CA HIS A 209 32.12 -18.86 -25.75
C HIS A 209 32.35 -18.26 -24.35
N PRO A 210 33.54 -17.67 -24.07
CA PRO A 210 33.79 -17.04 -22.78
C PRO A 210 32.78 -15.92 -22.53
N GLY A 211 32.05 -16.03 -21.42
CA GLY A 211 31.02 -15.09 -21.00
C GLY A 211 31.51 -13.65 -20.97
N VAL A 212 30.91 -12.83 -21.81
CA VAL A 212 30.83 -11.40 -21.56
C VAL A 212 29.74 -11.24 -20.51
N TYR A 213 30.13 -10.82 -19.31
CA TYR A 213 29.21 -10.30 -18.30
C TYR A 213 28.31 -9.25 -18.98
N ALA A 214 27.02 -9.56 -19.12
CA ALA A 214 26.04 -8.67 -19.71
C ALA A 214 25.71 -7.53 -18.73
N THR A 215 26.58 -6.52 -18.65
CA THR A 215 26.35 -5.28 -17.89
C THR A 215 25.67 -4.18 -18.70
N SER A 216 25.17 -4.46 -19.90
CA SER A 216 24.38 -3.51 -20.69
C SER A 216 23.48 -4.25 -21.67
N GLY A 217 22.16 -4.24 -21.43
CA GLY A 217 21.16 -4.81 -22.33
C GLY A 217 21.22 -4.13 -23.70
N GLY A 218 21.40 -4.93 -24.75
CA GLY A 218 21.44 -4.46 -26.13
C GLY A 218 20.06 -3.99 -26.61
N SER A 219 20.02 -2.84 -27.28
CA SER A 219 18.84 -2.30 -27.95
C SER A 219 18.44 -3.20 -29.12
N GLY A 220 17.38 -4.00 -28.96
CA GLY A 220 16.71 -4.69 -30.06
C GLY A 220 15.76 -3.74 -30.81
N TYR A 221 15.72 -3.85 -32.14
CA TYR A 221 14.92 -3.01 -33.03
C TYR A 221 13.41 -2.98 -32.67
N ASN A 222 12.82 -1.77 -32.65
CA ASN A 222 11.38 -1.48 -32.55
C ASN A 222 10.63 -1.89 -31.26
N ALA A 223 11.29 -1.99 -30.10
CA ALA A 223 10.58 -2.06 -28.83
C ALA A 223 10.60 -0.70 -28.13
N SER A 224 9.44 -0.05 -28.05
CA SER A 224 9.22 1.21 -27.32
C SER A 224 9.33 0.97 -25.81
N GLY A 225 10.54 0.95 -25.27
CA GLY A 225 10.74 0.98 -23.82
C GLY A 225 10.20 2.29 -23.25
N GLY A 226 9.41 2.20 -22.17
CA GLY A 226 8.96 3.38 -21.42
C GLY A 226 10.14 4.16 -20.82
N THR A 227 9.91 5.42 -20.44
CA THR A 227 10.95 6.29 -19.85
C THR A 227 11.29 5.84 -18.43
N GLY A 228 12.35 5.04 -18.26
CA GLY A 228 12.87 4.58 -16.97
C GLY A 228 13.94 3.51 -17.14
N THR A 229 14.83 3.33 -16.16
CA THR A 229 15.90 2.30 -16.19
C THR A 229 15.29 0.90 -16.08
N GLY A 230 14.78 0.39 -17.20
CA GLY A 230 14.20 -0.95 -17.33
C GLY A 230 15.27 -2.04 -17.37
N GLY A 231 14.91 -3.25 -16.94
CA GLY A 231 15.73 -4.44 -17.16
C GLY A 231 15.87 -4.72 -18.65
N GLY A 232 17.09 -5.02 -19.10
CA GLY A 232 17.38 -5.30 -20.50
C GLY A 232 16.50 -6.43 -21.05
N GLY A 233 15.89 -6.20 -22.21
CA GLY A 233 15.19 -7.26 -22.95
C GLY A 233 16.16 -8.34 -23.43
N GLY A 234 15.65 -9.54 -23.67
CA GLY A 234 16.44 -10.65 -24.23
C GLY A 234 17.07 -10.30 -25.57
N SER A 235 18.31 -10.75 -25.79
CA SER A 235 19.23 -10.32 -26.85
C SER A 235 18.92 -10.82 -28.28
N THR A 236 17.75 -11.40 -28.54
CA THR A 236 17.41 -11.95 -29.87
C THR A 236 16.06 -11.44 -30.37
N SER A 237 16.13 -10.52 -31.34
CA SER A 237 15.17 -10.08 -32.37
C SER A 237 13.67 -9.87 -32.09
N SER A 238 13.13 -10.22 -30.92
CA SER A 238 11.67 -10.21 -30.72
C SER A 238 11.22 -10.40 -29.26
N GLY A 239 12.10 -10.16 -28.29
CA GLY A 239 11.70 -10.11 -26.88
C GLY A 239 11.05 -8.79 -26.51
N GLY A 240 9.89 -8.87 -25.85
CA GLY A 240 9.19 -7.71 -25.33
C GLY A 240 10.10 -6.93 -24.39
N ALA A 241 10.19 -5.61 -24.59
CA ALA A 241 10.92 -4.74 -23.69
C ALA A 241 10.36 -4.90 -22.27
N GLY A 242 11.23 -4.88 -21.27
CA GLY A 242 10.77 -4.82 -19.92
C GLY A 242 10.13 -3.51 -19.56
N GLY A 243 9.12 -3.58 -18.68
CA GLY A 243 8.52 -2.40 -18.09
C GLY A 243 9.60 -1.50 -17.51
N ALA A 244 9.55 -0.23 -17.85
CA ALA A 244 10.52 0.76 -17.39
C ALA A 244 10.19 1.21 -15.96
N GLY A 245 11.22 1.53 -15.18
CA GLY A 245 11.06 2.10 -13.83
C GLY A 245 10.76 1.07 -12.74
N TRP A 246 10.28 1.56 -11.59
CA TRP A 246 9.95 0.72 -10.45
C TRP A 246 8.86 -0.30 -10.82
N GLY A 247 9.19 -1.59 -10.72
CA GLY A 247 8.19 -2.64 -10.64
C GLY A 247 7.57 -3.17 -11.94
N GLY A 248 7.96 -2.71 -13.12
CA GLY A 248 7.51 -3.30 -14.39
C GLY A 248 8.27 -4.59 -14.75
N GLY A 249 7.57 -5.72 -14.88
CA GLY A 249 8.17 -6.98 -15.34
C GLY A 249 8.73 -6.88 -16.75
N ALA A 250 9.81 -7.61 -17.03
CA ALA A 250 10.32 -7.78 -18.38
C ALA A 250 9.25 -8.39 -19.30
N GLY A 251 9.24 -8.05 -20.58
CA GLY A 251 8.43 -8.75 -21.57
C GLY A 251 9.08 -10.09 -21.94
N GLY A 252 8.27 -11.07 -22.33
CA GLY A 252 8.78 -12.37 -22.81
C GLY A 252 9.44 -12.25 -24.19
N GLY A 253 10.49 -13.04 -24.40
CA GLY A 253 11.09 -13.38 -25.70
C GLY A 253 10.09 -14.03 -26.66
N TYR A 254 9.94 -13.54 -27.88
CA TYR A 254 9.47 -14.39 -28.99
C TYR A 254 10.67 -15.18 -29.54
N ALA A 255 10.51 -16.49 -29.69
CA ALA A 255 11.49 -17.37 -30.32
C ALA A 255 11.00 -17.80 -31.71
N TRP A 256 11.83 -17.60 -32.73
CA TRP A 256 11.56 -18.12 -34.08
C TRP A 256 11.84 -19.63 -34.09
N ALA A 257 10.99 -20.39 -34.80
CA ALA A 257 10.90 -21.85 -34.92
C ALA A 257 12.20 -22.69 -35.02
N THR A 258 13.38 -22.09 -35.18
CA THR A 258 14.66 -22.79 -35.33
C THR A 258 15.58 -22.70 -34.11
N THR A 259 15.31 -21.81 -33.13
CA THR A 259 16.11 -21.72 -31.89
C THR A 259 15.18 -21.73 -30.68
N SER A 260 15.22 -22.83 -29.93
CA SER A 260 14.14 -23.33 -29.07
C SER A 260 13.99 -22.67 -27.69
N THR A 261 14.27 -21.38 -27.53
CA THR A 261 14.22 -20.74 -26.21
C THR A 261 13.50 -19.39 -26.22
N SER A 262 12.18 -19.39 -26.00
CA SER A 262 11.45 -18.19 -25.60
C SER A 262 11.51 -18.05 -24.08
N GLY A 263 12.34 -17.13 -23.58
CA GLY A 263 12.40 -16.80 -22.16
C GLY A 263 11.24 -15.90 -21.75
N GLY A 264 10.54 -16.24 -20.66
CA GLY A 264 9.62 -15.29 -20.00
C GLY A 264 10.38 -14.09 -19.47
N GLY A 265 9.74 -12.93 -19.42
CA GLY A 265 10.40 -11.75 -18.87
C GLY A 265 10.50 -11.80 -17.34
N GLY A 266 11.53 -11.18 -16.77
CA GLY A 266 11.75 -11.13 -15.32
C GLY A 266 10.71 -10.27 -14.58
N ALA A 267 10.63 -10.35 -13.25
CA ALA A 267 9.79 -9.40 -12.51
C ALA A 267 10.43 -8.00 -12.48
N GLY A 268 9.61 -6.97 -12.28
CA GLY A 268 10.08 -5.60 -12.17
C GLY A 268 10.79 -5.30 -10.85
N GLY A 269 11.56 -4.22 -10.82
CA GLY A 269 12.34 -3.82 -9.64
C GLY A 269 11.47 -3.60 -8.40
N SER A 270 11.88 -4.15 -7.26
CA SER A 270 11.20 -3.96 -5.97
C SER A 270 11.95 -2.97 -5.08
N TYR A 271 11.23 -2.33 -4.15
CA TYR A 271 11.74 -1.31 -3.25
C TYR A 271 11.14 -1.46 -1.85
N GLY A 272 11.93 -1.17 -0.83
CA GLY A 272 11.47 -1.07 0.55
C GLY A 272 12.47 -0.32 1.42
N PRO A 273 12.06 0.08 2.63
CA PRO A 273 12.96 0.69 3.61
C PRO A 273 14.05 -0.31 4.06
N ALA A 274 15.04 0.18 4.80
CA ALA A 274 16.01 -0.68 5.47
C ALA A 274 15.30 -1.74 6.33
N GLY A 275 15.74 -3.00 6.22
CA GLY A 275 15.12 -4.14 6.89
C GLY A 275 13.92 -4.75 6.17
N ALA A 276 13.53 -4.24 4.99
CA ALA A 276 12.52 -4.90 4.16
C ALA A 276 12.99 -6.29 3.69
N VAL A 277 12.04 -7.22 3.60
CA VAL A 277 12.23 -8.60 3.12
C VAL A 277 11.59 -8.73 1.75
N PHE A 278 12.34 -9.31 0.80
CA PHE A 278 11.93 -9.51 -0.58
C PHE A 278 11.80 -11.00 -0.89
N ALA A 279 10.73 -11.40 -1.57
CA ALA A 279 10.48 -12.77 -1.98
C ALA A 279 9.70 -12.82 -3.30
N SER A 280 9.55 -14.00 -3.90
CA SER A 280 8.55 -14.23 -4.95
C SER A 280 7.16 -14.43 -4.34
N ALA A 281 6.11 -13.92 -4.99
CA ALA A 281 4.74 -14.02 -4.49
C ALA A 281 4.06 -15.38 -4.75
N GLY A 282 4.59 -16.20 -5.67
CA GLY A 282 3.97 -17.48 -6.05
C GLY A 282 2.57 -17.36 -6.65
N ASN A 283 2.22 -16.19 -7.20
CA ASN A 283 0.90 -15.88 -7.77
C ASN A 283 0.86 -16.02 -9.30
N ALA A 284 1.88 -16.63 -9.91
CA ALA A 284 1.84 -17.01 -11.31
C ALA A 284 0.70 -17.99 -11.59
N THR A 285 0.06 -17.81 -12.73
CA THR A 285 -0.99 -18.70 -13.21
C THR A 285 -0.55 -19.39 -14.49
N VAL A 286 -0.90 -20.67 -14.61
CA VAL A 286 -0.61 -21.49 -15.80
C VAL A 286 -1.78 -21.35 -16.76
N ASN A 287 -1.51 -21.06 -18.03
CA ASN A 287 -2.51 -20.96 -19.11
C ASN A 287 -3.68 -20.00 -18.81
N ALA A 288 -3.44 -18.96 -18.00
CA ALA A 288 -4.45 -17.99 -17.62
C ALA A 288 -3.87 -16.56 -17.64
N SER A 289 -4.75 -15.56 -17.54
CA SER A 289 -4.34 -14.21 -17.18
C SER A 289 -3.69 -14.26 -15.79
N GLY A 290 -2.71 -13.39 -15.57
CA GLY A 290 -2.06 -13.23 -14.29
C GLY A 290 -3.07 -12.88 -13.20
N ALA A 291 -2.82 -13.36 -12.00
CA ALA A 291 -3.50 -12.91 -10.80
C ALA A 291 -3.13 -11.46 -10.48
N ALA A 292 -4.11 -10.69 -10.02
CA ALA A 292 -3.84 -9.40 -9.42
C ALA A 292 -2.96 -9.54 -8.17
N GLY A 293 -2.26 -8.45 -7.87
CA GLY A 293 -1.51 -8.27 -6.65
C GLY A 293 -2.42 -8.04 -5.45
N THR A 294 -1.80 -7.84 -4.29
CA THR A 294 -2.50 -7.46 -3.05
C THR A 294 -1.63 -6.50 -2.25
N VAL A 295 -2.24 -5.67 -1.41
CA VAL A 295 -1.51 -4.92 -0.38
C VAL A 295 -2.22 -5.13 0.96
N GLN A 296 -1.46 -5.59 1.96
CA GLN A 296 -1.91 -5.71 3.34
C GLN A 296 -1.20 -4.68 4.20
N LEU A 297 -1.97 -4.00 5.05
CA LEU A 297 -1.50 -2.98 5.98
C LEU A 297 -1.96 -3.34 7.38
N THR A 298 -1.04 -3.38 8.33
CA THR A 298 -1.36 -3.55 9.76
C THR A 298 -0.84 -2.32 10.52
N PHE A 299 -1.75 -1.59 11.17
CA PHE A 299 -1.41 -0.38 11.92
C PHE A 299 -1.08 -0.75 13.36
N ASN A 300 0.18 -0.53 13.77
CA ASN A 300 0.65 -0.89 15.10
C ASN A 300 0.67 0.36 15.99
N ALA A 301 0.17 0.21 17.21
CA ALA A 301 0.27 1.25 18.23
C ALA A 301 1.72 1.45 18.67
N SER A 302 2.03 2.66 19.16
CA SER A 302 3.27 2.88 19.90
C SER A 302 3.26 2.00 21.14
N SER A 303 4.23 1.10 21.28
CA SER A 303 4.44 0.33 22.51
C SER A 303 4.79 1.24 23.71
N THR A 304 5.03 2.52 23.48
CA THR A 304 5.38 3.55 24.46
C THR A 304 4.24 4.47 24.87
N GLN A 305 3.01 4.28 24.36
CA GLN A 305 1.87 4.75 25.14
C GLN A 305 1.71 3.79 26.32
N SER A 306 2.46 4.03 27.39
CA SER A 306 1.91 3.78 28.71
C SER A 306 0.51 4.36 28.68
N GLU A 307 -0.50 3.60 29.13
CA GLU A 307 -1.78 4.21 29.48
C GLU A 307 -1.53 5.58 30.10
N PRO A 308 -2.32 6.62 29.76
CA PRO A 308 -2.14 7.94 30.37
C PRO A 308 -2.00 7.70 31.87
N GLN A 309 -0.78 7.94 32.38
CA GLN A 309 -0.42 7.43 33.69
C GLN A 309 -1.35 8.12 34.67
N LEU A 310 -2.37 7.38 35.13
CA LEU A 310 -3.35 7.94 36.04
C LEU A 310 -2.58 8.41 37.27
N PRO A 311 -2.97 9.54 37.88
CA PRO A 311 -2.40 9.94 39.15
C PRO A 311 -2.42 8.74 40.12
N PRO A 312 -1.33 8.51 40.88
CA PRO A 312 -1.29 7.40 41.82
C PRO A 312 -2.43 7.51 42.84
N ASP A 313 -2.90 6.37 43.34
CA ASP A 313 -3.92 6.33 44.38
C ASP A 313 -3.48 7.14 45.61
N ILE A 314 -4.39 7.94 46.16
CA ILE A 314 -4.13 8.75 47.35
C ILE A 314 -4.69 8.03 48.56
N LEU A 315 -3.82 7.68 49.50
CA LEU A 315 -4.22 7.16 50.80
C LEU A 315 -4.46 8.32 51.76
N GLN A 316 -5.67 8.41 52.30
CA GLN A 316 -6.01 9.35 53.36
C GLN A 316 -6.23 8.62 54.67
N GLY A 317 -5.85 9.24 55.78
CA GLY A 317 -5.97 8.66 57.11
C GLY A 317 -6.25 9.73 58.18
N VAL A 318 -7.16 9.43 59.10
CA VAL A 318 -7.45 10.29 60.26
C VAL A 318 -7.48 9.47 61.55
N GLY A 319 -7.05 10.06 62.66
CA GLY A 319 -7.15 9.44 63.98
C GLY A 319 -8.61 9.27 64.40
N VAL A 320 -8.94 8.15 65.05
CA VAL A 320 -10.29 7.88 65.53
C VAL A 320 -10.40 8.21 67.02
N LYS A 321 -11.39 9.03 67.41
CA LYS A 321 -11.65 9.38 68.82
C LYS A 321 -12.50 8.33 69.55
N ASP A 322 -13.49 7.73 68.87
CA ASP A 322 -14.50 6.83 69.48
C ASP A 322 -14.48 5.40 68.91
N GLY A 323 -13.38 5.01 68.23
CA GLY A 323 -13.18 3.66 67.70
C GLY A 323 -14.00 3.24 66.48
N LEU A 324 -14.89 4.10 65.96
CA LEU A 324 -15.75 3.83 64.79
C LEU A 324 -15.47 4.81 63.63
N CYS A 325 -15.51 4.29 62.39
CA CYS A 325 -15.29 5.10 61.17
C CYS A 325 -16.55 5.62 60.48
N VAL A 326 -17.72 5.22 60.97
CA VAL A 326 -19.02 5.55 60.35
C VAL A 326 -19.45 7.02 60.53
N GLY A 327 -18.71 7.80 61.32
CA GLY A 327 -19.02 9.21 61.61
C GLY A 327 -17.86 10.17 61.33
N VAL A 328 -16.86 9.76 60.54
CA VAL A 328 -15.77 10.66 60.16
C VAL A 328 -16.31 11.74 59.24
N ASP A 329 -16.42 12.97 59.77
CA ASP A 329 -16.76 14.16 59.00
C ASP A 329 -15.57 15.11 58.93
N GLN A 330 -14.87 15.06 57.79
CA GLN A 330 -13.65 15.83 57.54
C GLN A 330 -13.75 16.47 56.14
N PRO A 331 -14.54 17.54 55.97
CA PRO A 331 -14.77 18.17 54.68
C PRO A 331 -13.49 18.72 54.03
N THR A 332 -12.47 19.02 54.83
CA THR A 332 -11.13 19.42 54.37
C THR A 332 -10.39 18.31 53.61
N LEU A 333 -10.81 17.05 53.76
CA LEU A 333 -10.23 15.88 53.08
C LEU A 333 -11.01 15.47 51.83
N ASN A 334 -12.09 16.17 51.47
CA ASN A 334 -12.87 15.95 50.25
C ASN A 334 -12.14 16.52 49.02
N TRP A 335 -10.97 15.96 48.72
CA TRP A 335 -10.11 16.41 47.63
C TRP A 335 -10.71 16.01 46.28
N GLY A 336 -10.64 16.94 45.32
CA GLY A 336 -10.98 16.70 43.91
C GLY A 336 -12.38 16.14 43.67
N GLY A 337 -13.36 16.60 44.44
CA GLY A 337 -14.77 16.22 44.30
C GLY A 337 -15.18 14.91 44.97
N SER A 338 -14.26 14.25 45.70
CA SER A 338 -14.60 13.06 46.48
C SER A 338 -15.62 13.39 47.58
N SER A 339 -16.68 12.58 47.70
CA SER A 339 -17.65 12.72 48.78
C SER A 339 -17.04 12.30 50.12
N ASN A 340 -17.62 12.78 51.22
CA ASN A 340 -17.26 12.28 52.53
C ASN A 340 -17.77 10.83 52.69
N GLY A 341 -16.90 9.92 53.12
CA GLY A 341 -17.23 8.49 53.27
C GLY A 341 -16.17 7.53 52.72
N GLY A 342 -16.51 6.24 52.75
CA GLY A 342 -15.64 5.12 52.37
C GLY A 342 -14.46 4.90 53.31
N TRP A 343 -14.62 5.30 54.57
CA TRP A 343 -13.61 5.15 55.62
C TRP A 343 -13.65 3.73 56.21
N GLY A 344 -12.54 3.00 56.07
CA GLY A 344 -12.30 1.70 56.71
C GLY A 344 -11.45 1.85 57.97
N ARG A 345 -11.68 0.96 58.95
CA ARG A 345 -10.85 0.92 60.16
C ARG A 345 -9.50 0.28 59.84
N SER A 346 -8.43 0.96 60.22
CA SER A 346 -7.05 0.51 60.07
C SER A 346 -6.24 0.88 61.31
N TRP A 347 -4.94 0.58 61.31
CA TRP A 347 -4.01 0.95 62.37
C TRP A 347 -2.84 1.72 61.78
N ALA A 348 -2.38 2.76 62.46
CA ALA A 348 -1.16 3.45 62.07
C ALA A 348 -0.34 3.88 63.29
N GLN A 349 0.98 3.81 63.16
CA GLN A 349 1.91 4.14 64.24
C GLN A 349 1.86 5.62 64.61
N TRP A 350 1.63 6.51 63.63
CA TRP A 350 1.59 7.95 63.86
C TRP A 350 0.40 8.40 64.72
N ALA A 351 -0.64 7.56 64.85
CA ALA A 351 -1.78 7.89 65.71
C ALA A 351 -1.33 8.04 67.18
N ASN A 352 -2.07 8.83 67.95
CA ASN A 352 -1.83 9.06 69.38
C ASN A 352 -0.39 9.53 69.69
N GLY A 353 0.16 10.42 68.86
CA GLY A 353 1.51 10.97 69.08
C GLY A 353 2.64 9.97 68.86
N GLY A 354 2.43 8.95 68.02
CA GLY A 354 3.46 7.95 67.71
C GLY A 354 3.34 6.63 68.51
N LEU A 355 2.42 6.56 69.48
CA LEU A 355 2.16 5.35 70.26
C LEU A 355 1.36 4.30 69.47
N GLY A 356 0.87 4.67 68.30
CA GLY A 356 0.01 3.84 67.48
C GLY A 356 -1.43 3.84 67.96
N GLY A 357 -2.32 3.47 67.05
CA GLY A 357 -3.74 3.44 67.34
C GLY A 357 -4.58 3.18 66.11
N PHE A 358 -5.87 3.00 66.35
CA PHE A 358 -6.84 2.89 65.27
C PHE A 358 -6.96 4.22 64.53
N VAL A 359 -6.97 4.11 63.20
CA VAL A 359 -7.20 5.21 62.27
C VAL A 359 -8.35 4.82 61.34
N CYS A 360 -9.01 5.81 60.77
CA CYS A 360 -9.89 5.60 59.63
C CYS A 360 -9.09 5.93 58.38
N GLN A 361 -8.98 4.98 57.46
CA GLN A 361 -8.29 5.15 56.20
C GLN A 361 -9.25 4.97 55.02
N ARG A 362 -8.96 5.65 53.93
CA ARG A 362 -9.62 5.43 52.63
C ARG A 362 -8.61 5.62 51.52
N THR A 363 -8.85 4.96 50.40
CA THR A 363 -8.05 5.11 49.18
C THR A 363 -8.90 5.81 48.13
N LEU A 364 -8.35 6.90 47.57
CA LEU A 364 -8.96 7.61 46.47
C LEU A 364 -8.25 7.25 45.17
N ARG A 365 -9.02 6.92 44.14
CA ARG A 365 -8.53 6.69 42.77
C ARG A 365 -9.13 7.72 41.83
N TYR A 366 -8.31 8.26 40.93
CA TYR A 366 -8.82 9.19 39.90
C TYR A 366 -9.62 8.41 38.86
N ASN A 367 -10.88 8.82 38.64
CA ASN A 367 -11.73 8.27 37.59
C ASN A 367 -11.67 9.20 36.36
N PRO A 368 -11.04 8.80 35.25
CA PRO A 368 -10.89 9.66 34.07
C PRO A 368 -12.22 9.93 33.35
N THR A 369 -13.22 9.05 33.48
CA THR A 369 -14.55 9.22 32.88
C THR A 369 -15.35 10.31 33.60
N LEU A 370 -15.29 10.31 34.93
CA LEU A 370 -16.00 11.29 35.76
C LEU A 370 -15.16 12.56 36.03
N GLN A 371 -13.88 12.53 35.66
CA GLN A 371 -12.88 13.57 35.94
C GLN A 371 -12.79 13.96 37.42
N LEU A 372 -13.02 13.02 38.34
CA LEU A 372 -13.01 13.24 39.79
C LEU A 372 -12.40 12.06 40.54
N TRP A 373 -12.01 12.30 41.80
CA TRP A 373 -11.51 11.27 42.68
C TRP A 373 -12.66 10.49 43.32
N VAL A 374 -12.64 9.18 43.19
CA VAL A 374 -13.64 8.28 43.80
C VAL A 374 -12.99 7.42 44.87
N THR A 375 -13.76 7.10 45.90
CA THR A 375 -13.31 6.16 46.94
C THR A 375 -13.38 4.74 46.39
N ILE A 376 -12.29 3.99 46.55
CA ILE A 376 -12.28 2.54 46.28
C ILE A 376 -12.37 1.83 47.63
N VAL A 377 -13.34 0.92 47.74
CA VAL A 377 -13.62 0.14 48.95
C VAL A 377 -12.92 -1.19 48.86
#